data_AF-A0A0L0EX06-F1
#
_entry.id   AF-A0A0L0EX06-F1
#
_cell.length_a   1.000
_cell.length_b   1.000
_cell.length_c   1.000
_cell.angle_alpha   90.00
_cell.angle_beta   90.00
_cell.angle_gamma   90.00
#
_symmetry.space_group_name_H-M   'P 1'
#
loop_
_entity.id
_entity.type
_entity.pdbx_description
1 polymer ?
#
loop_
_entity_poly.entity_id
_entity_poly.type
_entity_poly.pdbx_seq_one_letter_code
_entity_poly.pdbx_strand_id
1 'polypeptide(L)'
;MEQLKVVLALMGFSTGTCLILGVLTGHFHWTCLLGGGFLYFISYVLWPSKKRGKRETESATMDVLEEIIEFPIDVISWFLRGLGRLFRYMLSNKGDGGDIDF
;
A
#
# COMPACT_ATOMS: atom_id res chain seq x y z
N MET A 1 14.33 13.82 15.65
CA MET A 1 12.94 13.62 15.17
C MET A 1 12.86 12.59 14.04
N GLU A 2 13.77 12.59 13.07
CA GLU A 2 13.73 11.64 11.94
C GLU A 2 13.96 10.18 12.34
N GLN A 3 14.95 9.90 13.19
CA GLN A 3 15.21 8.53 13.67
C GLN A 3 13.99 7.91 14.37
N LEU A 4 13.23 8.71 15.12
CA LEU A 4 12.01 8.24 15.78
C LEU A 4 10.92 7.87 14.75
N LYS A 5 10.78 8.65 13.67
CA LYS A 5 9.87 8.30 12.56
C LYS A 5 10.28 7.01 11.86
N VAL A 6 11.58 6.81 11.65
CA VAL A 6 12.12 5.58 11.05
C VAL A 6 11.80 4.37 11.93
N VAL A 7 12.05 4.46 13.24
CA VAL A 7 11.74 3.37 14.18
C VAL A 7 10.25 3.07 14.20
N LEU A 8 9.39 4.10 14.31
CA LEU A 8 7.93 3.91 14.30
C LEU A 8 7.42 3.30 12.99
N ALA A 9 7.95 3.73 11.85
CA ALA A 9 7.60 3.15 10.55
C ALA A 9 7.98 1.67 10.50
N LEU A 10 9.21 1.31 10.88
CA LEU A 10 9.65 -0.09 10.88
C LEU A 10 8.83 -0.97 11.84
N MET A 11 8.49 -0.46 13.04
CA MET A 11 7.62 -1.19 13.98
C MET A 11 6.21 -1.38 13.41
N GLY A 12 5.64 -0.34 12.81
CA GLY A 12 4.33 -0.40 12.14
C GLY A 12 4.33 -1.39 10.97
N PHE A 13 5.35 -1.32 10.11
CA PHE A 13 5.54 -2.23 8.99
C PHE A 13 5.66 -3.70 9.45
N SER A 14 6.49 -3.96 10.45
CA SER A 14 6.71 -5.32 10.97
C SER A 14 5.42 -5.88 11.58
N THR A 15 4.71 -5.06 12.37
CA THR A 15 3.43 -5.46 12.97
C THR A 15 2.37 -5.71 11.91
N GLY A 16 2.27 -4.84 10.91
CA GLY A 16 1.38 -5.02 9.76
C GLY A 16 1.68 -6.31 9.01
N THR A 17 2.96 -6.62 8.80
CA THR A 17 3.41 -7.86 8.16
C THR A 17 2.97 -9.09 8.95
N CYS A 18 3.16 -9.10 10.28
CA CYS A 18 2.71 -10.20 11.13
C CYS A 18 1.19 -10.41 11.05
N LEU A 19 0.39 -9.33 11.05
CA LEU A 19 -1.06 -9.43 10.93
C LEU A 19 -1.48 -10.02 9.57
N ILE A 20 -0.88 -9.57 8.48
CA ILE A 20 -1.18 -10.08 7.14
C ILE A 20 -0.76 -11.55 7.00
N LEU A 21 0.43 -11.91 7.47
CA LEU A 21 0.88 -13.31 7.47
C LEU A 21 -0.02 -14.20 8.34
N GLY A 22 -0.50 -13.69 9.48
CA GLY A 22 -1.47 -14.39 10.33
C GLY A 22 -2.78 -14.68 9.59
N VAL A 23 -3.26 -13.75 8.77
CA VAL A 23 -4.45 -13.96 7.91
C VAL A 23 -4.19 -15.00 6.83
N LEU A 24 -2.98 -15.04 6.27
CA LEU A 24 -2.63 -15.98 5.19
C LEU A 24 -2.38 -17.41 5.67
N THR A 25 -1.87 -17.57 6.89
CA THR A 25 -1.47 -18.87 7.46
C THR A 25 -2.50 -19.47 8.42
N GLY A 26 -3.33 -18.62 9.02
CA GLY A 26 -4.37 -19.00 9.98
C GLY A 26 -5.78 -18.85 9.43
N HIS A 27 -6.72 -18.55 10.33
CA HIS A 27 -8.09 -18.26 9.97
C HIS A 27 -8.23 -16.84 9.40
N PHE A 28 -8.98 -16.73 8.31
CA PHE A 28 -9.19 -15.45 7.65
C PHE A 28 -10.06 -14.52 8.50
N HIS A 29 -9.46 -13.45 9.01
CA HIS A 29 -10.13 -12.41 9.78
C HIS A 29 -10.00 -11.05 9.11
N TRP A 30 -11.15 -10.47 8.73
CA TRP A 30 -11.21 -9.14 8.10
C TRP A 30 -10.54 -8.04 8.94
N THR A 31 -10.67 -8.11 10.27
CA THR A 31 -10.05 -7.14 11.18
C THR A 31 -8.54 -7.12 11.07
N CYS A 32 -7.91 -8.29 10.96
CA CYS A 32 -6.46 -8.41 10.82
C CYS A 32 -6.00 -7.93 9.43
N LEU A 33 -6.79 -8.20 8.39
CA LEU A 33 -6.49 -7.74 7.03
C LEU A 33 -6.52 -6.20 6.94
N LEU A 34 -7.61 -5.58 7.40
CA LEU A 34 -7.77 -4.12 7.40
C LEU A 34 -6.79 -3.45 8.35
N GLY A 35 -6.57 -4.02 9.53
CA GLY A 35 -5.59 -3.51 10.50
C GLY A 35 -4.16 -3.58 9.97
N GLY A 36 -3.78 -4.68 9.32
CA GLY A 36 -2.47 -4.83 8.67
C GLY A 36 -2.27 -3.83 7.53
N GLY A 37 -3.27 -3.68 6.65
CA GLY A 37 -3.26 -2.68 5.58
C GLY A 37 -3.16 -1.24 6.10
N PHE A 38 -3.88 -0.93 7.18
CA PHE A 38 -3.82 0.39 7.82
C PHE A 38 -2.44 0.67 8.43
N LEU A 39 -1.81 -0.33 9.05
CA LEU A 39 -0.44 -0.19 9.58
C LEU A 39 0.60 0.02 8.46
N TYR A 40 0.46 -0.65 7.32
CA TYR A 40 1.29 -0.36 6.15
C TYR A 40 1.11 1.07 5.66
N PHE A 41 -0.14 1.57 5.61
CA PHE A 41 -0.40 2.95 5.22
C PHE A 41 0.24 3.95 6.19
N ILE A 42 0.09 3.73 7.50
CA ILE A 42 0.74 4.57 8.53
C ILE A 42 2.26 4.54 8.37
N SER A 43 2.86 3.35 8.24
CA SER A 43 4.30 3.21 8.04
C SER A 43 4.80 4.00 6.83
N TYR A 44 4.09 3.88 5.71
CA TYR A 44 4.39 4.61 4.47
C TYR A 44 4.27 6.14 4.62
N VAL A 45 3.31 6.63 5.41
CA VAL A 45 3.16 8.08 5.68
C VAL A 45 4.25 8.60 6.61
N LEU A 46 4.61 7.82 7.64
CA LEU A 46 5.65 8.19 8.61
C LEU A 46 7.06 8.12 8.04
N TRP A 47 7.31 7.25 7.05
CA TRP A 47 8.63 7.09 6.46
C TRP A 47 9.16 8.41 5.86
N PRO A 48 10.37 8.85 6.26
CA PRO A 48 11.02 10.02 5.68
C PRO A 48 11.60 9.67 4.30
N SER A 49 10.72 9.63 3.29
CA SER A 49 11.06 9.28 1.91
C SER A 49 11.87 10.39 1.21
N LYS A 50 12.90 9.95 0.46
CA LYS A 50 13.70 10.82 -0.41
C LYS A 50 12.86 11.35 -1.58
N LYS A 51 11.98 10.52 -2.16
CA LYS A 51 11.04 10.90 -3.24
C LYS A 51 10.13 12.08 -2.84
N ARG A 52 9.94 12.31 -1.54
CA ARG A 52 9.13 13.40 -0.99
C ARG A 52 9.93 14.62 -0.53
N GLY A 53 11.23 14.67 -0.80
CA GLY A 53 12.12 15.76 -0.40
C GLY A 53 12.32 15.87 1.12
N LYS A 54 12.07 14.79 1.87
CA LYS A 54 12.14 14.78 3.34
C LYS A 54 13.48 14.29 3.90
N ARG A 55 14.50 14.06 3.05
CA ARG A 55 15.84 13.63 3.47
C ARG A 55 16.91 14.14 2.52
N GLU A 56 18.00 14.66 3.08
CA GLU A 56 19.19 15.11 2.32
C GLU A 56 20.31 14.05 2.30
N THR A 57 20.34 13.14 3.27
CA THR A 57 21.42 12.14 3.38
C THR A 57 21.22 10.98 2.42
N GLU A 58 22.14 10.77 1.49
CA GLU A 58 22.17 9.57 0.64
C GLU A 58 22.75 8.39 1.41
N SER A 59 21.93 7.35 1.61
CA SER A 59 22.37 6.10 2.25
C SER A 59 21.66 4.94 1.58
N ALA A 60 22.45 4.07 0.95
CA ALA A 60 21.96 2.91 0.22
C ALA A 60 21.05 2.02 1.09
N THR A 61 21.37 1.85 2.37
CA THR A 61 20.54 1.07 3.30
C THR A 61 19.15 1.66 3.46
N MET A 62 19.03 2.98 3.55
CA MET A 62 17.73 3.61 3.72
C MET A 62 16.94 3.67 2.41
N ASP A 63 17.62 3.70 1.25
CA ASP A 63 16.96 3.63 -0.06
C ASP A 63 16.33 2.24 -0.26
N VAL A 64 17.02 1.17 0.15
CA VAL A 64 16.46 -0.20 0.16
C VAL A 64 15.26 -0.30 1.10
N LEU A 65 15.35 0.26 2.30
CA LEU A 65 14.23 0.26 3.26
C LEU A 65 13.03 1.08 2.76
N GLU A 66 13.27 2.17 2.04
CA GLU A 66 12.21 2.94 1.38
C GLU A 66 11.45 2.05 0.42
N GLU A 67 12.15 1.37 -0.49
CA GLU A 67 11.51 0.47 -1.47
C GLU A 67 10.71 -0.65 -0.78
N ILE A 68 11.23 -1.23 0.30
CA ILE A 68 10.53 -2.26 1.08
C ILE A 68 9.23 -1.72 1.70
N ILE A 69 9.23 -0.49 2.20
CA ILE A 69 8.05 0.12 2.85
C ILE A 69 7.03 0.60 1.81
N GLU A 70 7.47 1.06 0.65
CA GLU A 70 6.58 1.50 -0.45
C GLU A 70 5.92 0.29 -1.14
N PHE A 71 6.64 -0.84 -1.23
CA PHE A 71 6.20 -2.03 -1.96
C PHE A 71 4.77 -2.53 -1.61
N PRO A 72 4.35 -2.70 -0.34
CA PRO A 72 3.00 -3.14 -0.04
C PRO A 72 1.93 -2.19 -0.57
N ILE A 73 2.17 -0.88 -0.52
CA ILE A 73 1.22 0.13 -0.97
C ILE A 73 1.13 0.13 -2.49
N ASP A 74 2.24 -0.04 -3.18
CA ASP A 74 2.27 -0.15 -4.63
C ASP A 74 1.54 -1.41 -5.12
N VAL A 75 1.74 -2.55 -4.44
CA VAL A 75 1.01 -3.80 -4.72
C VAL A 75 -0.49 -3.60 -4.53
N ILE A 76 -0.92 -3.00 -3.41
CA ILE A 76 -2.35 -2.71 -3.15
C ILE A 76 -2.91 -1.76 -4.22
N SER A 77 -2.16 -0.72 -4.58
CA SER A 77 -2.59 0.27 -5.57
C SER A 77 -2.71 -0.35 -6.96
N TRP A 78 -1.78 -1.21 -7.35
CA TRP A 78 -1.82 -1.94 -8.61
C TRP A 78 -3.03 -2.88 -8.66
N PHE A 79 -3.28 -3.60 -7.57
CA PHE A 79 -4.43 -4.50 -7.43
C PHE A 79 -5.77 -3.73 -7.54
N LEU A 80 -5.91 -2.61 -6.82
CA LEU A 80 -7.11 -1.77 -6.88
C LEU A 80 -7.32 -1.16 -8.27
N ARG A 81 -6.24 -0.75 -8.96
CA ARG A 81 -6.31 -0.27 -10.35
C ARG A 81 -6.78 -1.37 -11.30
N GLY A 82 -6.30 -2.61 -11.12
CA GLY A 82 -6.74 -3.78 -11.87
C GLY A 82 -8.23 -4.05 -11.68
N LEU A 83 -8.68 -4.09 -10.42
CA LEU A 83 -10.10 -4.23 -10.07
C LEU A 83 -10.95 -3.10 -10.67
N GLY A 84 -10.54 -1.84 -10.53
CA GLY A 84 -11.28 -0.70 -11.06
C GLY A 84 -11.37 -0.68 -12.59
N ARG A 85 -10.43 -1.30 -13.31
CA ARG A 85 -10.56 -1.53 -14.75
C ARG A 85 -11.60 -2.61 -15.04
N LEU A 86 -11.53 -3.75 -14.36
CA LEU A 86 -12.50 -4.84 -14.52
C LEU A 86 -13.94 -4.41 -14.20
N PHE A 87 -14.13 -3.67 -13.10
CA PHE A 87 -15.43 -3.09 -12.75
C PHE A 87 -15.94 -2.14 -13.83
N ARG A 88 -15.07 -1.30 -14.41
CA ARG A 88 -15.47 -0.43 -15.54
C ARG A 88 -15.86 -1.25 -16.77
N TYR A 89 -15.11 -2.29 -17.13
CA TYR A 89 -15.50 -3.16 -18.25
C TYR A 89 -16.85 -3.85 -17.99
N MET A 90 -17.05 -4.37 -16.77
CA MET A 90 -18.29 -5.04 -16.41
C MET A 90 -19.50 -4.08 -16.34
N LEU A 91 -19.30 -2.87 -15.82
CA LEU A 91 -20.33 -1.83 -15.75
C LEU A 91 -20.63 -1.24 -17.13
N SER A 92 -19.61 -1.08 -17.99
CA SER A 92 -19.74 -0.57 -19.36
C SER A 92 -20.45 -1.56 -20.29
N ASN A 93 -20.31 -2.87 -20.08
CA ASN A 93 -21.03 -3.89 -20.85
C ASN A 93 -22.53 -4.00 -20.50
N LYS A 94 -23.00 -3.27 -19.50
CA LYS A 94 -24.42 -3.18 -19.13
C LYS A 94 -25.11 -1.91 -19.67
N GLY A 95 -24.39 -1.11 -20.45
CA GLY A 95 -24.88 0.10 -21.10
C GLY A 95 -24.66 0.09 -22.61
N ASP A 96 -24.91 -1.04 -23.27
CA ASP A 96 -25.14 -1.03 -24.71
C ASP A 96 -26.55 -0.46 -24.95
N GLY A 97 -26.61 0.73 -25.53
CA GLY A 97 -27.85 1.49 -25.73
C GLY A 97 -27.60 2.99 -25.82
N GLY A 98 -26.90 3.40 -26.88
CA GLY A 98 -26.76 4.82 -27.20
C GLY A 98 -25.67 5.06 -28.23
N ASP A 99 -25.91 4.59 -29.46
CA ASP A 99 -25.26 5.16 -30.63
C ASP A 99 -25.38 6.69 -30.56
N ILE A 100 -24.25 7.38 -30.53
CA ILE A 100 -24.20 8.83 -30.79
C ILE A 100 -23.29 9.01 -31.99
N ASP A 101 -23.85 8.76 -33.17
CA ASP A 101 -23.49 9.54 -34.35
C ASP A 101 -23.91 10.98 -34.08
N PHE A 102 -22.95 11.92 -34.08
CA PHE A 102 -23.01 13.30 -34.62
C PHE A 102 -21.69 14.04 -34.37
#